data_AF-A0A8C6WUT4-F1
#
_entry.id   AF-A0A8C6WUT4-F1
#
_cell.length_a   1.000
_cell.length_b   1.000
_cell.length_c   1.000
_cell.angle_alpha   90.00
_cell.angle_beta   90.00
_cell.angle_gamma   90.00
#
_symmetry.space_group_name_H-M   'P 1'
#
loop_
_entity.id
_entity.type
_entity.pdbx_description
1 polymer ?
#
loop_
_entity_poly.entity_id
_entity_poly.type
_entity_poly.pdbx_seq_one_letter_code
_entity_poly.pdbx_strand_id
1 'polypeptide(L)'
;MLGLCTYIKPPRGLHFQSPNMVQNVVLVFLRRRLSQRPNVEELESRNILKQRNDQTEQEERREIKQRLNRKLNQRPTVDELRDRKILIRFSDYVEVAKAQDYDRRADKPWTRLSAADKVDRWECGLCGGKSKRVSLGALHQPSNNR
;
A
#
# COMPACT_ATOMS: atom_id res chain seq x y z
N MET A 1 35.96 24.25 79.16
CA MET A 1 35.41 22.87 79.12
C MET A 1 34.43 22.77 77.96
N LEU A 2 34.94 22.50 76.77
CA LEU A 2 34.15 22.27 75.56
C LEU A 2 33.84 20.76 75.48
N GLY A 3 32.57 20.39 75.55
CA GLY A 3 32.11 19.00 75.59
C GLY A 3 31.24 18.63 74.40
N LEU A 4 31.90 18.45 73.25
CA LEU A 4 31.62 17.51 72.16
C LEU A 4 30.16 17.26 71.74
N CYS A 5 29.81 17.87 70.60
CA CYS A 5 28.67 17.54 69.75
C CYS A 5 28.72 16.07 69.32
N THR A 6 27.84 15.21 69.85
CA THR A 6 27.73 13.80 69.45
C THR A 6 26.95 13.70 68.14
N TYR A 7 27.70 13.72 67.06
CA TYR A 7 27.30 13.34 65.70
C TYR A 7 26.61 11.96 65.71
N ILE A 8 25.30 11.93 65.47
CA ILE A 8 24.53 10.70 65.28
C ILE A 8 25.05 10.01 64.01
N LYS A 9 25.76 8.89 64.19
CA LYS A 9 26.30 8.07 63.10
C LYS A 9 25.16 7.48 62.25
N PRO A 10 25.09 7.77 60.94
CA PRO A 10 24.20 7.05 60.04
C PRO A 10 24.66 5.59 59.86
N PRO A 11 23.72 4.64 59.65
CA PRO A 11 24.02 3.22 59.57
C PRO A 11 24.85 2.88 58.34
N ARG A 12 25.71 1.88 58.51
CA ARG A 12 26.56 1.32 57.46
C ARG A 12 25.69 0.59 56.44
N GLY A 13 25.95 0.86 55.15
CA GLY A 13 25.45 0.05 54.05
C GLY A 13 24.28 0.68 53.31
N LEU A 14 24.56 1.36 52.21
CA LEU A 14 24.51 0.74 50.88
C LEU A 14 25.15 1.72 49.91
N HIS A 15 26.22 1.23 49.29
CA HIS A 15 26.96 1.89 48.24
C HIS A 15 25.96 2.31 47.15
N PHE A 16 25.83 3.63 46.94
CA PHE A 16 25.05 4.19 45.83
C PHE A 16 25.54 3.52 44.54
N GLN A 17 24.58 2.98 43.78
CA GLN A 17 24.84 2.02 42.70
C GLN A 17 25.83 2.60 41.68
N SER A 18 26.79 1.75 41.34
CA SER A 18 27.99 2.10 40.57
C SER A 18 27.68 2.69 39.18
N PRO A 19 28.48 3.65 38.67
CA PRO A 19 28.45 4.14 37.27
C PRO A 19 28.67 3.02 36.23
N ASN A 20 29.09 1.84 36.69
CA ASN A 20 29.48 0.69 35.88
C ASN A 20 28.31 0.04 35.11
N MET A 21 27.04 0.32 35.42
CA MET A 21 25.93 -0.33 34.69
C MET A 21 25.75 0.23 33.27
N VAL A 22 25.86 1.56 33.10
CA VAL A 22 25.69 2.21 31.79
C VAL A 22 26.85 1.86 30.85
N GLN A 23 28.08 1.84 31.37
CA GLN A 23 29.28 1.43 30.63
C GLN A 23 29.18 -0.03 30.17
N ASN A 24 28.67 -0.93 31.02
CA ASN A 24 28.46 -2.33 30.65
C ASN A 24 27.39 -2.51 29.56
N VAL A 25 26.28 -1.76 29.61
CA VAL A 25 25.24 -1.86 28.56
C VAL A 25 25.77 -1.40 27.19
N VAL A 26 26.49 -0.28 27.16
CA VAL A 26 27.11 0.22 25.92
C VAL A 26 28.15 -0.76 25.39
N LEU A 27 29.00 -1.32 26.27
CA LEU A 27 29.98 -2.33 25.89
C LEU A 27 29.34 -3.61 25.34
N VAL A 28 28.29 -4.11 25.99
CA VAL A 28 27.55 -5.31 25.54
C VAL A 28 26.89 -5.08 24.18
N PHE A 29 26.26 -3.91 23.98
CA PHE A 29 25.66 -3.53 22.71
C PHE A 29 26.71 -3.43 21.60
N LEU A 30 27.83 -2.73 21.84
CA LEU A 30 28.90 -2.58 20.88
C LEU A 30 29.51 -3.94 20.50
N ARG A 31 29.73 -4.82 21.49
CA ARG A 31 30.27 -6.17 21.26
C ARG A 31 29.35 -7.01 20.36
N ARG A 32 28.03 -6.91 20.54
CA ARG A 32 27.03 -7.55 19.68
C ARG A 32 27.00 -6.96 18.26
N ARG A 33 27.17 -5.64 18.11
CA ARG A 33 27.24 -4.98 16.79
C ARG A 33 28.50 -5.36 16.02
N LEU A 34 29.63 -5.45 16.71
CA LEU A 34 30.91 -5.86 16.11
C LEU A 34 30.90 -7.33 15.68
N SER A 35 30.25 -8.23 16.45
CA SER A 35 30.13 -9.65 16.07
C SER A 35 29.22 -9.87 14.86
N GLN A 36 28.31 -8.94 14.59
CA GLN A 36 27.37 -9.00 13.45
C GLN A 36 27.75 -8.04 12.32
N ARG A 37 29.00 -7.58 12.29
CA ARG A 37 29.46 -6.60 11.31
C ARG A 37 29.48 -7.26 9.91
N PRO A 38 28.69 -6.75 8.94
CA PRO A 38 28.69 -7.27 7.57
C PRO A 38 30.02 -6.94 6.86
N ASN A 39 30.36 -7.75 5.85
CA ASN A 39 31.54 -7.51 5.02
C ASN A 39 31.34 -6.29 4.09
N VAL A 40 32.44 -5.67 3.66
CA VAL A 40 32.45 -4.54 2.73
C VAL A 40 31.74 -4.91 1.41
N GLU A 41 32.04 -6.07 0.84
CA GLU A 41 31.41 -6.57 -0.40
C GLU A 41 29.88 -6.76 -0.26
N GLU A 42 29.41 -7.13 0.93
CA GLU A 42 27.98 -7.29 1.21
C GLU A 42 27.27 -5.93 1.24
N LEU A 43 27.93 -4.92 1.81
CA LEU A 43 27.42 -3.54 1.83
C LEU A 43 27.39 -2.92 0.44
N GLU A 44 28.38 -3.22 -0.40
CA GLU A 44 28.42 -2.79 -1.80
C GLU A 44 27.32 -3.46 -2.63
N SER A 45 27.10 -4.75 -2.44
CA SER A 45 26.00 -5.51 -3.06
C SER A 45 24.63 -4.95 -2.69
N ARG A 46 24.48 -4.48 -1.45
CA ARG A 46 23.28 -3.80 -0.95
C ARG A 46 23.19 -2.32 -1.33
N ASN A 47 24.15 -1.82 -2.10
CA ASN A 47 24.25 -0.42 -2.52
C ASN A 47 24.37 0.59 -1.35
N ILE A 48 24.79 0.12 -0.16
CA ILE A 48 25.00 0.96 1.02
C ILE A 48 26.37 1.64 0.94
N LEU A 49 27.38 0.90 0.46
CA LEU A 49 28.69 1.45 0.14
C LEU A 49 28.84 1.56 -1.38
N LYS A 50 29.30 2.70 -1.88
CA LYS A 50 29.54 2.94 -3.31
C LYS A 50 31.02 2.73 -3.60
N GLN A 51 31.35 1.81 -4.50
CA GLN A 51 32.73 1.57 -4.95
C GLN A 51 33.27 2.67 -5.88
N ARG A 52 32.39 3.47 -6.51
CA ARG A 52 32.72 4.33 -7.66
C ARG A 52 32.81 5.81 -7.31
N ASN A 53 33.67 6.50 -8.05
CA ASN A 53 33.85 7.93 -8.05
C ASN A 53 32.55 8.62 -8.55
N ASP A 54 32.06 9.65 -7.85
CA ASP A 54 30.75 10.28 -8.12
C ASP A 54 30.60 10.74 -9.59
N GLN A 55 31.70 11.14 -10.23
CA GLN A 55 31.71 11.61 -11.60
C GLN A 55 31.43 10.50 -12.62
N THR A 56 31.95 9.28 -12.41
CA THR A 56 31.67 8.12 -13.28
C THR A 56 30.21 7.69 -13.15
N GLU A 57 29.65 7.68 -11.92
CA GLU A 57 28.22 7.35 -11.73
C GLU A 57 27.32 8.39 -12.42
N GLN A 58 27.70 9.67 -12.39
CA GLN A 58 26.94 10.70 -13.08
C GLN A 58 27.01 10.54 -14.61
N GLU A 59 28.15 10.15 -15.16
CA GLU A 59 28.29 9.82 -16.58
C GLU A 59 27.46 8.60 -16.98
N GLU A 60 27.56 7.50 -16.24
CA GLU A 60 26.75 6.30 -16.45
C GLU A 60 25.24 6.63 -16.39
N ARG A 61 24.81 7.46 -15.42
CA ARG A 61 23.43 7.93 -15.32
C ARG A 61 23.01 8.75 -16.53
N ARG A 62 23.88 9.63 -17.05
CA ARG A 62 23.61 10.41 -18.26
C ARG A 62 23.46 9.52 -19.48
N GLU A 63 24.35 8.54 -19.66
CA GLU A 63 24.29 7.58 -20.76
C GLU A 63 23.04 6.71 -20.70
N ILE A 64 22.70 6.17 -19.52
CA ILE A 64 21.47 5.39 -19.31
C ILE A 64 20.24 6.24 -19.65
N LYS A 65 20.20 7.50 -19.21
CA LYS A 65 19.10 8.42 -19.52
C LYS A 65 18.98 8.69 -21.01
N GLN A 66 20.10 8.95 -21.70
CA GLN A 66 20.11 9.15 -23.15
C GLN A 66 19.65 7.90 -23.91
N ARG A 67 20.16 6.72 -23.54
CA ARG A 67 19.77 5.44 -24.13
C ARG A 67 18.29 5.15 -23.92
N LEU A 68 17.77 5.42 -22.72
CA LEU A 68 16.35 5.27 -22.41
C LEU A 68 15.49 6.20 -23.26
N ASN A 69 15.84 7.49 -23.35
CA ASN A 69 15.11 8.46 -24.18
C ASN A 69 15.04 8.01 -25.64
N ARG A 70 16.15 7.52 -26.20
CA ARG A 70 16.14 6.96 -27.57
C ARG A 70 15.18 5.79 -27.72
N LYS A 71 15.14 4.87 -26.75
CA LYS A 71 14.22 3.71 -26.76
C LYS A 71 12.76 4.13 -26.62
N LEU A 72 12.47 5.13 -25.78
CA LEU A 72 11.11 5.64 -25.60
C LEU A 72 10.60 6.36 -26.86
N ASN A 73 11.46 7.09 -27.56
CA ASN A 73 11.11 7.76 -28.82
C ASN A 73 10.84 6.77 -29.95
N GLN A 74 11.50 5.61 -29.94
CA GLN A 74 11.30 4.53 -30.93
C GLN A 74 10.30 3.47 -30.44
N ARG A 75 9.43 3.82 -29.49
CA ARG A 75 8.45 2.89 -28.95
C ARG A 75 7.39 2.60 -30.00
N PRO A 76 7.16 1.32 -30.37
CA PRO A 76 6.13 0.96 -31.35
C PRO A 76 4.73 1.29 -30.82
N THR A 77 3.83 1.57 -31.74
CA THR A 77 2.42 1.84 -31.42
C THR A 77 1.68 0.55 -31.03
N VAL A 78 0.53 0.68 -30.37
CA VAL A 78 -0.29 -0.48 -29.98
C VAL A 78 -0.78 -1.24 -31.20
N ASP A 79 -1.14 -0.53 -32.27
CA ASP A 79 -1.64 -1.12 -33.50
C ASP A 79 -0.54 -1.93 -34.21
N GLU A 80 0.70 -1.42 -34.27
CA GLU A 80 1.85 -2.18 -34.79
C GLU A 80 2.09 -3.49 -34.01
N LEU A 81 1.85 -3.50 -32.70
CA LEU A 81 2.00 -4.70 -31.88
C LEU A 81 0.88 -5.72 -32.12
N ARG A 82 -0.32 -5.26 -32.46
CA ARG A 82 -1.45 -6.13 -32.88
C ARG A 82 -1.18 -6.72 -34.26
N ASP A 83 -0.68 -5.92 -35.20
CA ASP A 83 -0.31 -6.38 -36.55
C ASP A 83 0.79 -7.45 -36.52
N ARG A 84 1.76 -7.28 -35.60
CA ARG A 84 2.82 -8.27 -35.35
C ARG A 84 2.36 -9.47 -34.53
N LYS A 85 1.08 -9.55 -34.14
CA LYS A 85 0.50 -10.61 -33.29
C LYS A 85 1.25 -10.80 -31.97
N ILE A 86 1.75 -9.70 -31.41
CA ILE A 86 2.36 -9.68 -30.07
C ILE A 86 1.28 -9.46 -29.02
N LEU A 87 0.32 -8.56 -29.28
CA LEU A 87 -0.89 -8.39 -28.48
C LEU A 87 -2.01 -9.26 -29.07
N ILE A 88 -2.12 -10.49 -28.58
CA ILE A 88 -3.00 -11.52 -29.17
C ILE A 88 -4.40 -11.49 -28.55
N ARG A 89 -4.50 -11.27 -27.24
CA ARG A 89 -5.79 -11.31 -26.53
C ARG A 89 -6.33 -9.92 -26.29
N PHE A 90 -7.66 -9.84 -26.17
CA PHE A 90 -8.37 -8.59 -25.87
C PHE A 90 -7.98 -7.97 -24.52
N SER A 91 -7.44 -8.77 -23.58
CA SER A 91 -7.04 -8.32 -22.25
C SER A 91 -5.58 -7.85 -22.13
N ASP A 92 -4.71 -8.13 -23.12
CA ASP A 92 -3.27 -7.86 -23.00
C ASP A 92 -2.93 -6.36 -23.02
N TYR A 93 -3.85 -5.53 -23.54
CA TYR A 93 -3.77 -4.08 -23.47
C TYR A 93 -5.16 -3.48 -23.27
N VAL A 94 -5.34 -2.73 -22.19
CA VAL A 94 -6.57 -1.98 -21.87
C VAL A 94 -6.17 -0.54 -21.59
N GLU A 95 -6.78 0.39 -22.31
CA GLU A 95 -6.55 1.81 -22.09
C GLU A 95 -7.17 2.25 -20.76
N VAL A 96 -6.35 2.82 -19.89
CA VAL A 96 -6.80 3.35 -18.60
C VAL A 96 -6.98 4.86 -18.73
N ALA A 97 -8.23 5.30 -18.81
CA ALA A 97 -8.57 6.71 -18.69
C ALA A 97 -8.75 7.07 -17.21
N LYS A 98 -8.38 8.31 -16.83
CA LYS A 98 -8.68 8.83 -15.51
C LYS A 98 -10.20 8.98 -15.37
N ALA A 99 -10.77 8.42 -14.31
CA ALA A 99 -12.16 8.66 -13.95
C ALA A 99 -12.32 10.12 -13.50
N GLN A 100 -13.49 10.71 -13.75
CA GLN A 100 -13.81 12.00 -13.14
C GLN A 100 -14.13 11.81 -11.66
N ASP A 101 -13.46 12.61 -10.82
CA ASP A 101 -13.61 12.67 -9.37
C ASP A 101 -14.71 13.66 -8.96
N TYR A 102 -15.95 13.39 -9.38
CA TYR A 102 -17.12 14.15 -8.90
C TYR A 102 -17.90 13.35 -7.85
N ASP A 103 -18.63 14.08 -7.01
CA ASP A 103 -19.50 13.47 -6.02
C ASP A 103 -20.66 12.71 -6.71
N ARG A 104 -20.60 11.39 -6.63
CA ARG A 104 -21.61 10.46 -7.16
C ARG A 104 -22.69 10.12 -6.13
N ARG A 105 -22.71 10.79 -4.98
CA ARG A 105 -23.71 10.57 -3.94
C ARG A 105 -25.05 11.11 -4.42
N ALA A 106 -25.92 10.19 -4.82
CA ALA A 106 -27.35 10.45 -5.01
C ALA A 106 -28.12 9.99 -3.77
N ASP A 107 -29.21 10.69 -3.46
CA ASP A 107 -30.16 10.21 -2.46
C ASP A 107 -30.76 8.87 -2.92
N LYS A 108 -30.98 7.97 -1.97
CA LYS A 108 -31.55 6.64 -2.21
C LYS A 108 -32.97 6.62 -1.66
N PRO A 109 -33.97 7.19 -2.38
CA PRO A 109 -35.31 7.40 -1.84
C PRO A 109 -35.98 6.10 -1.40
N TRP A 110 -35.60 4.96 -2.02
CA TRP A 110 -36.08 3.64 -1.65
C TRP A 110 -35.68 3.19 -0.22
N THR A 111 -34.64 3.78 0.36
CA THR A 111 -34.21 3.48 1.74
C THR A 111 -35.18 4.02 2.79
N ARG A 112 -36.04 4.98 2.44
CA ARG A 112 -37.04 5.56 3.35
C ARG A 112 -38.45 4.95 3.23
N LEU A 113 -38.62 3.92 2.39
CA LEU A 113 -39.93 3.29 2.17
C LEU A 113 -40.28 2.30 3.29
N SER A 114 -41.42 2.52 3.93
CA SER A 114 -42.01 1.61 4.93
C SER A 114 -42.65 0.37 4.28
N ALA A 115 -43.07 -0.60 5.09
CA ALA A 115 -43.79 -1.78 4.59
C ALA A 115 -45.12 -1.41 3.92
N ALA A 116 -45.81 -0.37 4.42
CA ALA A 116 -47.02 0.19 3.80
C ALA A 116 -46.73 0.80 2.42
N ASP A 117 -45.65 1.60 2.32
CA ASP A 117 -45.25 2.22 1.04
C ASP A 117 -44.86 1.21 -0.04
N LYS A 118 -44.45 0.00 0.36
CA LYS A 118 -44.10 -1.11 -0.54
C LYS A 118 -45.32 -1.91 -1.01
N VAL A 119 -46.41 -1.94 -0.23
CA VAL A 119 -47.65 -2.63 -0.62
C VAL A 119 -48.61 -1.73 -1.39
N ASP A 120 -48.54 -0.41 -1.17
CA ASP A 120 -49.46 0.56 -1.78
C ASP A 120 -49.05 1.05 -3.18
N ARG A 121 -47.83 0.73 -3.65
CA ARG A 121 -47.27 1.30 -4.90
C ARG A 121 -47.11 0.28 -6.03
N TRP A 122 -48.24 -0.20 -6.56
CA TRP A 122 -48.33 -0.67 -7.95
C TRP A 122 -48.84 0.41 -8.93
N GLU A 123 -48.87 1.68 -8.53
CA GLU A 123 -49.01 2.76 -9.51
C GLU A 123 -47.66 3.13 -10.11
N CYS A 124 -47.37 2.53 -11.26
CA CYS A 124 -46.34 2.99 -12.17
C CYS A 124 -46.76 4.39 -12.68
N GLY A 125 -46.26 5.45 -12.03
CA GLY A 125 -46.52 6.85 -12.39
C GLY A 125 -46.00 7.31 -13.75
N LEU A 126 -45.67 6.39 -14.67
CA LEU A 126 -45.25 6.70 -16.04
C LEU A 126 -46.06 5.99 -17.13
N CYS A 127 -47.07 5.17 -16.78
CA CYS A 127 -48.04 4.71 -17.77
C CYS A 127 -49.44 5.25 -17.45
N GLY A 128 -49.81 6.36 -18.08
CA GLY A 128 -51.23 6.69 -18.35
C GLY A 128 -51.85 5.73 -19.37
N GLY A 129 -51.66 4.42 -19.18
CA GLY A 129 -51.97 3.40 -20.16
C GLY A 129 -52.26 2.05 -19.50
N LYS A 130 -53.52 1.64 -19.66
CA LYS A 130 -54.16 0.35 -19.31
C LYS A 130 -53.21 -0.75 -18.85
N SER A 131 -53.50 -1.25 -17.64
CA SER A 131 -53.03 -2.53 -17.08
C SER A 131 -52.80 -3.57 -18.18
N LYS A 132 -51.52 -3.88 -18.48
CA LYS A 132 -51.19 -5.09 -19.23
C LYS A 132 -51.50 -6.25 -18.29
N ARG A 133 -52.61 -6.95 -18.55
CA ARG A 133 -52.85 -8.30 -18.01
C ARG A 133 -51.65 -9.16 -18.42
N VAL A 134 -50.74 -9.41 -17.49
CA VAL A 134 -49.72 -10.43 -17.68
C VAL A 134 -50.47 -11.76 -17.66
N SER A 135 -50.52 -12.44 -18.80
CA SER A 135 -50.98 -13.81 -18.89
C SER A 135 -50.18 -14.65 -17.89
N LEU A 136 -50.86 -15.40 -17.03
CA LEU A 136 -50.29 -16.45 -16.17
C LEU A 136 -49.70 -17.58 -17.03
N GLY A 137 -48.62 -17.28 -17.76
CA GLY A 137 -48.00 -18.15 -18.76
C GLY A 137 -46.52 -18.38 -18.52
N ALA A 138 -46.04 -18.20 -17.30
CA ALA A 138 -44.66 -18.53 -16.92
C ALA A 138 -44.67 -19.40 -15.65
N LEU A 139 -45.30 -20.57 -15.76
CA LEU A 139 -44.91 -21.71 -14.92
C LEU A 139 -43.46 -22.04 -15.28
N HIS A 140 -42.56 -21.77 -14.34
CA HIS A 140 -41.20 -22.28 -14.39
C HIS A 140 -41.30 -23.81 -14.36
N GLN A 141 -41.20 -24.46 -15.53
CA GLN A 141 -41.04 -25.90 -15.55
C GLN A 141 -39.60 -26.21 -15.12
N PRO A 142 -39.40 -27.01 -14.06
CA PRO A 142 -38.06 -27.42 -13.69
C PRO A 142 -37.45 -28.19 -14.87
N SER A 143 -36.26 -27.76 -15.30
CA SER A 143 -35.48 -28.49 -16.31
C SER A 143 -35.15 -29.88 -15.75
N ASN A 144 -35.81 -30.90 -16.26
CA ASN A 144 -35.48 -32.28 -15.96
C ASN A 144 -34.20 -32.62 -16.75
N ASN A 145 -33.03 -32.45 -16.13
CA ASN A 145 -31.77 -32.91 -16.69
C ASN A 145 -31.77 -34.44 -16.68
N ARG A 146 -31.76 -35.02 -17.88
CA ARG A 146 -31.31 -36.39 -18.12
C ARG A 146 -29.87 -36.34 -18.62
#